data_AF-G7E4S7-F1
#
_entry.id   AF-G7E4S7-F1
#
_cell.length_a   1.000
_cell.length_b   1.000
_cell.length_c   1.000
_cell.angle_alpha   90.00
_cell.angle_beta   90.00
_cell.angle_gamma   90.00
#
_symmetry.space_group_name_H-M   'P 1'
#
loop_
_entity.id
_entity.type
_entity.pdbx_description
1 polymer ?
#
loop_
_entity_poly.entity_id
_entity_poly.type
_entity_poly.pdbx_seq_one_letter_code
_entity_poly.pdbx_strand_id
1 'polypeptide(L)'
;MDGSNYTPQEQQMLEATIAKRQMHDFFKLYSGLVERCFNTCCNDFTTKAVTSKEDECIKNCSDKFLAHSNRVGLRFAEHNAEMMQKQQQQ
;
A
#
# COMPACT_ATOMS: atom_id res chain seq x y z
N MET A 1 2.36 9.38 -14.94
CA MET A 1 3.11 8.98 -16.13
C MET A 1 2.34 9.53 -17.32
N ASP A 2 2.91 10.48 -18.03
CA ASP A 2 2.27 11.12 -19.19
C ASP A 2 2.41 10.19 -20.40
N GLY A 3 1.27 9.71 -20.93
CA GLY A 3 1.20 8.73 -22.01
C GLY A 3 1.09 9.35 -23.41
N SER A 4 1.21 10.68 -23.51
CA SER A 4 1.00 11.45 -24.75
C SER A 4 2.06 11.20 -25.85
N ASN A 5 3.20 10.59 -25.51
CA ASN A 5 4.29 10.31 -26.45
C ASN A 5 4.28 8.88 -27.05
N TYR A 6 3.30 8.03 -26.70
CA TYR A 6 3.27 6.63 -27.13
C TYR A 6 2.31 6.38 -28.29
N THR A 7 2.63 5.41 -29.14
CA THR A 7 1.71 4.91 -30.17
C THR A 7 0.46 4.27 -29.53
N PRO A 8 -0.68 4.17 -30.23
CA PRO A 8 -1.90 3.56 -29.67
C PRO A 8 -1.72 2.12 -29.18
N GLN A 9 -0.83 1.34 -29.83
CA GLN A 9 -0.50 -0.02 -29.42
C GLN A 9 0.33 -0.06 -28.13
N GLU A 10 1.27 0.88 -27.96
CA GLU A 10 2.07 1.02 -26.76
C GLU A 10 1.26 1.51 -25.57
N GLN A 11 0.26 2.38 -25.78
CA GLN A 11 -0.66 2.81 -24.72
C GLN A 11 -1.44 1.63 -24.13
N GLN A 12 -1.98 0.73 -24.97
CA GLN A 12 -2.68 -0.46 -24.49
C GLN A 12 -1.77 -1.40 -23.70
N MET A 13 -0.54 -1.61 -24.18
CA MET A 13 0.45 -2.44 -23.48
C MET A 13 0.89 -1.80 -22.15
N LEU A 14 1.01 -0.47 -22.09
CA LEU A 14 1.31 0.28 -20.89
C LEU A 14 0.19 0.16 -19.86
N GLU A 15 -1.07 0.35 -20.25
CA GLU A 15 -2.23 0.17 -19.36
C GLU A 15 -2.28 -1.23 -18.75
N ALA A 16 -2.08 -2.27 -19.57
CA ALA A 16 -2.02 -3.65 -19.10
C ALA A 16 -0.89 -3.87 -18.08
N THR A 17 0.28 -3.26 -18.33
CA THR A 17 1.43 -3.32 -17.43
C THR A 17 1.17 -2.59 -16.11
N ILE A 18 0.52 -1.42 -16.16
CA ILE A 18 0.13 -0.64 -14.98
C ILE A 18 -0.86 -1.44 -14.13
N ALA A 19 -1.89 -2.02 -14.73
CA ALA A 19 -2.88 -2.83 -14.03
C ALA A 19 -2.25 -4.05 -13.33
N LYS A 20 -1.34 -4.75 -14.04
CA LYS A 20 -0.57 -5.87 -13.46
C LYS A 20 0.26 -5.42 -12.26
N ARG A 21 0.90 -4.25 -12.36
CA ARG A 21 1.71 -3.69 -11.27
C ARG A 21 0.86 -3.32 -10.06
N GLN A 22 -0.30 -2.70 -10.27
CA GLN A 22 -1.25 -2.39 -9.19
C GLN A 22 -1.68 -3.65 -8.43
N MET A 23 -2.01 -4.74 -9.12
CA MET A 23 -2.35 -6.01 -8.46
C MET A 23 -1.19 -6.55 -7.62
N HIS A 24 0.02 -6.56 -8.18
CA HIS A 24 1.20 -7.03 -7.47
C HIS A 24 1.51 -6.19 -6.21
N ASP A 25 1.39 -4.86 -6.32
CA ASP A 25 1.61 -3.96 -5.20
C ASP A 25 0.51 -4.13 -4.12
N PHE A 26 -0.72 -4.42 -4.53
CA PHE A 26 -1.79 -4.80 -3.61
C PHE A 26 -1.47 -6.10 -2.84
N PHE A 27 -0.97 -7.14 -3.52
CA PHE A 27 -0.58 -8.38 -2.84
C PHE A 27 0.54 -8.16 -1.82
N LYS A 28 1.51 -7.30 -2.13
CA LYS A 28 2.56 -6.92 -1.17
C LYS A 28 2.02 -6.18 0.03
N LEU A 29 1.10 -5.24 -0.18
CA LEU A 29 0.42 -4.54 0.90
C LEU A 29 -0.33 -5.53 1.80
N TYR A 30 -1.09 -6.44 1.18
CA TYR A 30 -1.85 -7.46 1.90
C TYR A 30 -0.94 -8.38 2.73
N SER A 31 0.11 -8.95 2.13
CA SER A 31 1.03 -9.84 2.85
C SER A 31 1.74 -9.12 4.01
N GLY A 32 2.19 -7.88 3.78
CA GLY A 32 2.83 -7.08 4.82
C GLY A 32 1.87 -6.69 5.96
N LEU A 33 0.61 -6.42 5.64
CA LEU A 33 -0.42 -6.16 6.64
C LEU A 33 -0.68 -7.39 7.51
N VAL A 34 -0.86 -8.56 6.87
CA VAL A 34 -1.09 -9.83 7.58
C VAL A 34 0.06 -10.15 8.52
N GLU A 35 1.31 -10.08 8.03
CA GLU A 35 2.49 -10.32 8.86
C GLU A 35 2.56 -9.36 10.04
N ARG A 36 2.31 -8.07 9.81
CA ARG A 36 2.39 -7.05 10.86
C ARG A 36 1.35 -7.25 11.95
N CYS A 37 0.09 -7.47 11.57
CA CYS A 37 -0.98 -7.65 12.54
C CYS A 37 -0.85 -8.97 13.28
N PHE A 38 -0.40 -10.04 12.61
CA PHE A 38 -0.07 -11.30 13.28
C PHE A 38 1.01 -11.10 14.35
N ASN A 39 2.15 -10.50 14.00
CA ASN A 39 3.26 -10.27 14.93
C ASN A 39 2.92 -9.31 16.09
N THR A 40 1.94 -8.44 15.91
CA THR A 40 1.53 -7.46 16.93
C THR A 40 0.45 -8.01 17.86
N CYS A 41 -0.52 -8.73 17.30
CA CYS A 41 -1.75 -9.11 18.01
C CYS A 41 -1.76 -10.56 18.47
N CYS A 42 -1.21 -11.50 17.70
CA CYS A 42 -1.25 -12.92 18.04
C CYS A 42 -0.09 -13.25 19.00
N ASN A 43 -0.35 -13.17 20.30
CA ASN A 43 0.66 -13.36 21.34
C ASN A 43 0.31 -14.49 22.33
N ASP A 44 -0.87 -15.08 22.22
CA ASP A 44 -1.28 -16.24 23.00
C ASP A 44 -1.29 -17.50 22.14
N PHE A 45 -0.39 -18.43 22.44
CA PHE A 45 -0.25 -19.70 21.71
C PHE A 45 -0.78 -20.91 22.51
N THR A 46 -1.64 -20.67 23.51
CA THR A 46 -2.26 -21.76 24.29
C THR A 46 -3.39 -22.47 23.55
N THR A 47 -3.95 -21.86 22.50
CA THR A 47 -4.99 -22.46 21.67
C THR A 47 -4.68 -22.33 20.18
N LYS A 48 -5.37 -23.12 19.34
CA LYS A 48 -5.27 -23.03 17.88
C LYS A 48 -6.18 -21.96 17.27
N ALA A 49 -7.09 -21.38 18.06
CA ALA A 49 -8.09 -20.44 17.59
C ALA A 49 -7.70 -19.03 18.01
N VAL A 50 -7.99 -18.05 17.16
CA VAL A 50 -7.82 -16.63 17.50
C VAL A 50 -8.83 -16.28 18.60
N THR A 51 -8.35 -15.73 19.69
CA THR A 51 -9.22 -15.30 20.80
C THR A 51 -9.98 -14.04 20.44
N SER A 52 -11.08 -13.73 21.15
CA SER A 52 -11.85 -12.50 20.89
C SER A 52 -11.02 -11.21 21.06
N LYS A 53 -10.03 -11.23 21.97
CA LYS A 53 -9.12 -10.08 22.18
C LYS A 53 -8.16 -9.91 21.00
N GLU A 54 -7.62 -11.01 20.48
CA GLU A 54 -6.73 -10.97 19.31
C GLU A 54 -7.51 -10.58 18.05
N ASP A 55 -8.74 -11.05 17.88
CA ASP A 55 -9.62 -10.67 16.77
C ASP A 55 -9.91 -9.16 16.77
N GLU A 56 -10.25 -8.58 17.92
CA GLU A 56 -10.42 -7.13 18.07
C GLU A 56 -9.13 -6.36 17.77
N CYS A 57 -7.98 -6.86 18.25
CA CYS A 57 -6.68 -6.27 17.96
C CYS A 57 -6.37 -6.29 16.46
N ILE A 58 -6.62 -7.41 15.76
CA ILE A 58 -6.35 -7.56 14.32
C ILE A 58 -7.21 -6.58 13.51
N LYS A 59 -8.49 -6.42 13.86
CA LYS A 59 -9.39 -5.43 13.23
C LYS A 59 -8.85 -4.01 13.39
N ASN A 60 -8.54 -3.61 14.62
CA ASN A 60 -7.98 -2.30 14.92
C ASN A 60 -6.62 -2.07 14.23
N CYS A 61 -5.76 -3.09 14.19
CA CYS A 61 -4.47 -3.05 13.50
C CYS A 61 -4.65 -2.82 12.00
N SER A 62 -5.58 -3.54 11.38
CA SER A 62 -5.87 -3.44 9.95
C SER A 62 -6.39 -2.06 9.57
N ASP A 63 -7.41 -1.57 10.27
CA ASP A 63 -7.99 -0.24 10.02
C ASP A 63 -6.96 0.86 10.22
N LYS A 64 -6.20 0.79 11.33
CA LYS A 64 -5.17 1.77 11.64
C LYS A 64 -4.06 1.78 10.60
N PHE A 65 -3.62 0.62 10.14
CA PHE A 65 -2.54 0.51 9.15
C PHE A 65 -2.97 1.03 7.79
N LEU A 66 -4.19 0.75 7.34
CA LEU A 66 -4.72 1.26 6.08
C LEU A 66 -4.90 2.79 6.12
N ALA A 67 -5.50 3.31 7.21
CA ALA A 67 -5.63 4.76 7.41
C ALA A 67 -4.25 5.45 7.47
N HIS A 68 -3.28 4.83 8.15
CA HIS A 68 -1.91 5.31 8.19
C HIS A 68 -1.25 5.32 6.80
N SER A 69 -1.36 4.22 6.05
CA SER A 69 -0.78 4.08 4.71
C SER A 69 -1.35 5.12 3.75
N ASN A 70 -2.67 5.36 3.78
CA ASN A 70 -3.31 6.42 2.99
C ASN A 70 -2.78 7.81 3.36
N ARG A 71 -2.66 8.11 4.66
CA ARG A 71 -2.15 9.40 5.13
C ARG A 71 -0.69 9.62 4.73
N VAL A 72 0.15 8.59 4.85
CA VAL A 72 1.55 8.65 4.43
C VAL A 72 1.62 8.85 2.91
N GLY A 73 0.80 8.14 2.13
CA GLY A 73 0.73 8.31 0.69
C GLY A 73 0.40 9.74 0.25
N LEU A 74 -0.58 10.38 0.90
CA LEU A 74 -0.93 11.78 0.64
C LEU A 74 0.25 12.73 0.93
N ARG A 75 0.88 12.61 2.10
CA ARG A 75 2.01 13.46 2.48
C ARG A 75 3.25 13.22 1.62
N PHE A 76 3.47 11.98 1.19
CA PHE A 76 4.53 11.64 0.26
C PHE A 76 4.31 12.31 -1.10
N ALA A 77 3.07 12.30 -1.62
CA ALA A 77 2.74 12.96 -2.87
C ALA A 77 2.97 14.49 -2.80
N GLU A 78 2.55 15.13 -1.70
CA GLU A 78 2.79 16.55 -1.44
C GLU A 78 4.30 16.86 -1.47
N HIS A 79 5.11 16.16 -0.68
CA HIS A 79 6.55 16.40 -0.63
C HIS A 79 7.28 16.07 -1.93
N ASN A 80 6.84 15.03 -2.64
CA ASN A 80 7.42 14.69 -3.94
C ASN A 80 7.18 15.80 -4.98
N ALA A 81 6.00 16.43 -4.95
CA ALA A 81 5.70 17.58 -5.82
C ALA A 81 6.56 18.81 -5.46
N GLU A 82 6.73 19.12 -4.17
CA GLU A 82 7.62 20.20 -3.70
C GLU A 82 9.08 19.98 -4.12
N MET A 83 9.58 18.75 -4.01
CA MET A 83 10.93 18.37 -4.42
C MET A 83 11.16 18.56 -5.92
N MET A 84 10.20 18.15 -6.75
CA MET A 84 10.24 18.35 -8.20
C MET A 84 10.27 19.84 -8.57
N GLN A 85 9.49 20.67 -7.89
CA GLN A 85 9.50 22.13 -8.10
C GLN A 85 10.85 22.75 -7.74
N LYS A 86 11.46 22.33 -6.62
CA LYS A 86 12.79 22.79 -6.21
C LYS A 86 13.87 22.39 -7.21
N GLN A 87 13.77 21.20 -7.82
CA GLN A 87 14.71 20.74 -8.85
C GLN A 87 14.58 21.51 -10.18
N GLN A 88 13.41 22.05 -10.52
CA GLN A 88 13.24 22.88 -11.72
C GLN A 88 13.74 24.32 -11.56
N GLN A 89 13.95 24.77 -10.32
CA GLN A 89 14.47 26.11 -10.02
C GLN A 89 16.00 26.15 -9.89
N GLN A 90 16.68 25.00 -9.97
CA GLN A 90 18.13 24.86 -10.10
C GLN A 90 18.50 24.57 -11.55
#